data_AF-A0AAD0UUG9-F1
#
_entry.id   AF-A0AAD0UUG9-F1
#
_cell.length_a   1.000
_cell.length_b   1.000
_cell.length_c   1.000
_cell.angle_alpha   90.00
_cell.angle_beta   90.00
_cell.angle_gamma   90.00
#
_symmetry.space_group_name_H-M   'P 1'
#
loop_
_entity.id
_entity.type
_entity.pdbx_description
1 polymer ?
#
loop_
_entity_poly.entity_id
_entity_poly.type
_entity_poly.pdbx_seq_one_letter_code
_entity_poly.pdbx_strand_id
1 'polypeptide(L)'
;MDDLVYQQYIESFDKIPKITLKNIEASMLDLSKSEYLELVNREEDGIELKIDSNGVAIKLKQAAFIDNINIIIPESENSKELTVSFRPLYGYNGLSEAKYLHEEKSEIISYSISTLVNEIIIKHKKWLFLLDGNQPVRKIILKGILASDLSNLSAAIKQCLNFQDGFLSSIEKEKSELAKKNAEVSKREVEFKEKQDKFNVEIAAKEAEFINQKAAVDSQISAKQAEVNILNDQLTKITKSSEDLKLNVTNLNKQVDEARNALKEAKDKENLSVAEHKKKLLEIQELERTISRNKEELIRLSQDKSLFTEDIKGHFQEGFKQIRLYTVIIFLPIISAIVMGVGIYLNSDKVTNLLIEHPDIGIFRILASRMPYTTISLALIAFFSTITSIFIKRMIEIHKSRLRFSEIGILTKDASDSFISGQNLTDSQKQEFRLGMRMKMLREYISGKFDLQSKDEDLLSFLSIKKKLKTPTQDSSEG
;
A
#
# COMPACT_ATOMS: atom_id res chain seq x y z
N MET A 1 -39.22 44.34 7.56
CA MET A 1 -39.27 45.81 7.37
C MET A 1 -38.51 46.37 8.55
N ASP A 2 -37.32 46.90 8.31
CA ASP A 2 -36.47 47.42 9.38
C ASP A 2 -37.10 48.69 9.97
N ASP A 3 -37.15 48.78 11.31
CA ASP A 3 -37.63 49.94 12.07
C ASP A 3 -36.98 51.26 11.61
N LEU A 4 -35.77 51.17 11.04
CA LEU A 4 -35.04 52.31 10.49
C LEU A 4 -35.76 52.97 9.29
N VAL A 5 -36.40 52.17 8.43
CA VAL A 5 -37.14 52.68 7.26
C VAL A 5 -38.44 53.34 7.71
N TYR A 6 -39.09 52.79 8.75
CA TYR A 6 -40.30 53.37 9.32
C TYR A 6 -40.00 54.70 10.03
N GLN A 7 -38.89 54.79 10.79
CA GLN A 7 -38.45 56.05 11.40
C GLN A 7 -38.06 57.11 10.36
N GLN A 8 -37.35 56.74 9.29
CA GLN A 8 -37.04 57.69 8.20
C GLN A 8 -38.29 58.21 7.49
N TYR A 9 -39.34 57.40 7.37
CA TYR A 9 -40.62 57.82 6.81
C TYR A 9 -41.33 58.84 7.72
N ILE A 10 -41.32 58.62 9.04
CA ILE A 10 -41.89 59.56 10.03
C ILE A 10 -41.10 60.88 10.06
N GLU A 11 -39.77 60.83 10.02
CA GLU A 11 -38.92 62.03 9.98
C GLU A 11 -39.08 62.85 8.70
N SER A 12 -39.53 62.23 7.60
CA SER A 12 -39.84 62.94 6.36
C SER A 12 -41.15 63.75 6.42
N PHE A 13 -42.10 63.35 7.28
CA PHE A 13 -43.32 64.11 7.54
C PHE A 13 -43.06 65.41 8.31
N ASP A 14 -42.06 65.42 9.19
CA ASP A 14 -41.65 66.63 9.94
C ASP A 14 -40.92 67.67 9.07
N LYS A 15 -40.53 67.31 7.84
CA LYS A 15 -39.91 68.20 6.85
C LYS A 15 -40.90 68.85 5.89
N ILE A 16 -42.20 68.53 6.00
CA ILE A 16 -43.23 69.32 5.33
C ILE A 16 -43.12 70.74 5.93
N PRO A 17 -43.01 71.81 5.12
CA PRO A 17 -43.00 73.16 5.65
C PRO A 17 -44.26 73.32 6.49
N LYS A 18 -44.10 73.45 7.82
CA LYS A 18 -45.16 73.92 8.71
C LYS A 18 -45.49 75.32 8.23
N ILE A 19 -46.48 75.42 7.34
CA ILE A 19 -47.08 76.69 6.99
C ILE A 19 -47.77 77.14 8.27
N THR A 20 -47.06 77.90 9.08
CA THR A 20 -47.63 78.68 10.17
C THR A 20 -48.44 79.82 9.55
N LEU A 21 -49.58 79.47 8.96
CA LEU A 21 -50.74 80.34 9.02
C LEU A 21 -50.97 80.54 10.52
N LYS A 22 -50.90 81.79 11.00
CA LYS A 22 -51.38 82.14 12.35
C LYS A 22 -52.76 81.47 12.53
N ASN A 23 -52.78 80.40 13.31
CA ASN A 23 -53.90 79.54 13.68
C ASN A 23 -55.02 79.40 12.64
N ILE A 24 -54.84 78.45 11.72
CA ILE A 24 -55.97 77.73 11.13
C ILE A 24 -55.71 76.23 11.37
N GLU A 25 -56.17 75.73 12.51
CA GLU A 25 -56.42 74.31 12.72
C GLU A 25 -57.51 73.89 11.74
N ALA A 26 -57.13 73.17 10.69
CA ALA A 26 -58.05 72.38 9.89
C ALA A 26 -58.50 71.16 10.70
N SER A 27 -59.28 71.39 11.75
CA SER A 27 -60.32 70.44 12.14
C SER A 27 -61.47 70.63 11.16
N MET A 28 -62.22 69.56 10.87
CA MET A 28 -63.39 69.59 9.99
C MET A 28 -64.14 70.91 10.14
N LEU A 29 -64.38 71.58 9.01
CA LEU A 29 -65.22 72.75 8.91
C LEU A 29 -66.63 72.34 9.36
N ASP A 30 -66.80 72.32 10.68
CA ASP A 30 -68.09 72.26 11.35
C ASP A 30 -68.71 73.63 11.09
N LEU A 31 -69.34 73.74 9.92
CA LEU A 31 -70.11 74.88 9.44
C LEU A 31 -71.21 75.30 10.44
N SER A 32 -71.40 74.56 11.54
CA SER A 32 -72.32 74.89 12.62
C SER A 32 -71.70 75.75 13.73
N LYS A 33 -70.38 75.98 13.75
CA LYS A 33 -69.67 76.79 14.77
C LYS A 33 -68.84 77.95 14.21
N SER A 34 -69.09 78.37 12.97
CA SER A 34 -68.52 79.62 12.47
C SER A 34 -69.27 80.80 13.10
N GLU A 35 -68.77 81.32 14.22
CA GLU A 35 -68.94 82.73 14.52
C GLU A 35 -68.32 83.50 13.36
N TYR A 36 -69.17 83.86 12.40
CA TYR A 36 -68.85 84.71 11.27
C TYR A 36 -68.05 85.91 11.77
N LEU A 37 -66.83 86.08 11.25
CA LEU A 37 -65.94 87.19 11.56
C LEU A 37 -66.72 88.51 11.49
N GLU A 38 -66.96 89.14 12.65
CA GLU A 38 -67.33 90.54 12.70
C GLU A 38 -66.17 91.33 12.08
N LEU A 39 -66.36 91.83 10.85
CA LEU A 39 -65.36 92.64 10.14
C LEU A 39 -64.96 93.91 10.92
N VAL A 40 -65.73 94.28 11.95
CA VAL A 40 -65.61 95.53 12.70
C VAL A 40 -64.49 95.52 13.74
N ASN A 41 -63.83 94.38 14.00
CA ASN A 41 -62.89 94.27 15.13
C ASN A 41 -61.42 93.94 14.77
N ARG A 42 -61.02 94.05 13.50
CA ARG A 42 -59.60 93.98 13.10
C ARG A 42 -59.06 95.40 12.94
N GLU A 43 -58.23 95.85 13.89
CA GLU A 43 -57.60 97.20 13.88
C GLU A 43 -56.85 97.51 12.58
N GLU A 44 -56.34 96.48 11.88
CA GLU A 44 -55.56 96.60 10.64
C GLU A 44 -56.41 96.79 9.37
N ASP A 45 -57.68 96.38 9.37
CA ASP A 45 -58.55 96.39 8.18
C ASP A 45 -59.26 97.74 7.98
N GLY A 46 -59.14 98.63 8.97
CA GLY A 46 -59.46 100.05 8.93
C GLY A 46 -60.75 100.40 8.20
N ILE A 47 -61.87 100.00 8.76
CA ILE A 47 -63.17 100.48 8.31
C ILE A 47 -63.24 101.99 8.55
N GLU A 48 -63.42 102.76 7.48
CA GLU A 48 -63.71 104.19 7.58
C GLU A 48 -65.22 104.38 7.73
N LEU A 49 -65.65 104.67 8.96
CA LEU A 49 -67.02 105.08 9.24
C LEU A 49 -67.15 106.59 9.00
N LYS A 50 -67.97 106.97 8.03
CA LYS A 50 -68.36 108.37 7.77
C LYS A 50 -69.85 108.52 8.08
N ILE A 51 -70.15 109.31 9.09
CA ILE A 51 -71.52 109.67 9.46
C ILE A 51 -71.79 111.05 8.85
N ASP A 52 -72.74 111.14 7.93
CA ASP A 52 -73.15 112.40 7.31
C ASP A 52 -74.66 112.64 7.47
N SER A 53 -75.16 113.74 6.94
CA SER A 53 -76.60 114.06 6.97
C SER A 53 -77.47 113.11 6.14
N ASN A 54 -76.87 112.20 5.37
CA ASN A 54 -77.56 111.26 4.49
C ASN A 54 -77.55 109.82 5.02
N GLY A 55 -76.83 109.52 6.11
CA GLY A 55 -76.81 108.20 6.74
C GLY A 55 -75.45 107.82 7.34
N VAL A 56 -75.28 106.51 7.57
CA VAL A 56 -73.98 105.90 7.92
C VAL A 56 -73.37 105.30 6.67
N ALA A 57 -72.25 105.86 6.21
CA ALA A 57 -71.43 105.28 5.15
C ALA A 57 -70.25 104.50 5.75
N ILE A 58 -70.22 103.20 5.50
CA ILE A 58 -69.15 102.29 5.88
C ILE A 58 -68.28 102.06 4.64
N LYS A 59 -67.07 102.63 4.62
CA LYS A 59 -66.08 102.38 3.57
C LYS A 59 -65.08 101.35 4.05
N LEU A 60 -64.96 100.26 3.29
CA LEU A 60 -63.99 99.21 3.54
C LEU A 60 -62.69 99.58 2.82
N LYS A 61 -61.54 99.51 3.50
CA LYS A 61 -60.22 99.75 2.87
C LYS A 61 -59.89 98.70 1.81
N GLN A 62 -60.39 97.48 2.01
CA GLN A 62 -60.29 96.39 1.05
C GLN A 62 -61.70 95.89 0.73
N ALA A 63 -61.92 95.47 -0.52
CA ALA A 63 -63.18 94.87 -0.91
C ALA A 63 -63.44 93.62 -0.07
N ALA A 64 -64.68 93.48 0.42
CA ALA A 64 -65.12 92.31 1.15
C ALA A 64 -66.35 91.73 0.47
N PHE A 65 -66.39 90.40 0.35
CA PHE A 65 -67.62 89.71 0.01
C PHE A 65 -68.50 89.73 1.24
N ILE A 66 -69.58 90.51 1.20
CA ILE A 66 -70.52 90.62 2.31
C ILE A 66 -71.71 89.74 1.98
N ASP A 67 -71.95 88.73 2.80
CA ASP A 67 -73.12 87.87 2.63
C ASP A 67 -74.37 88.60 3.13
N ASN A 68 -74.33 88.98 4.40
CA ASN A 68 -75.40 89.72 5.05
C ASN A 68 -74.92 90.79 6.02
N ILE A 69 -75.81 91.77 6.23
CA ILE A 69 -75.65 92.86 7.18
C ILE A 69 -76.80 92.77 8.17
N ASN A 70 -76.46 92.70 9.45
CA ASN A 70 -77.44 92.74 10.52
C ASN A 70 -77.34 94.11 11.21
N ILE A 71 -78.46 94.83 11.27
CA ILE A 71 -78.55 96.17 11.84
C ILE A 71 -79.44 96.08 13.06
N ILE A 72 -78.91 96.50 14.20
CA ILE A 72 -79.63 96.53 15.47
C ILE A 72 -80.20 97.95 15.65
N ILE A 73 -81.52 98.07 15.72
CA ILE A 73 -82.25 99.34 15.91
C ILE A 73 -82.92 99.38 17.31
N PRO A 74 -83.19 100.57 17.88
CA PRO A 74 -83.96 100.68 19.12
C PRO A 74 -85.42 100.20 18.94
N GLU A 75 -86.04 99.60 19.97
CA GLU A 75 -87.44 99.11 19.95
C GLU A 75 -88.48 100.18 19.56
N SER A 76 -88.16 101.46 19.72
CA SER A 76 -89.04 102.59 19.39
C SER A 76 -89.08 102.93 17.89
N GLU A 77 -88.21 102.36 17.07
CA GLU A 77 -88.10 102.68 15.64
C GLU A 77 -88.75 101.62 14.74
N ASN A 78 -89.27 102.05 13.59
CA ASN A 78 -89.92 101.14 12.64
C ASN A 78 -88.91 100.62 11.61
N SER A 79 -88.73 99.31 11.54
CA SER A 79 -87.79 98.63 10.64
C SER A 79 -87.97 98.98 9.16
N LYS A 80 -89.18 99.38 8.75
CA LYS A 80 -89.53 99.76 7.36
C LYS A 80 -88.96 101.11 6.91
N GLU A 81 -88.41 101.91 7.83
CA GLU A 81 -87.85 103.23 7.51
C GLU A 81 -86.35 103.19 7.18
N LEU A 82 -85.72 102.03 7.26
CA LEU A 82 -84.30 101.83 7.00
C LEU A 82 -84.08 101.28 5.59
N THR A 83 -83.13 101.88 4.86
CA THR A 83 -82.72 101.45 3.53
C THR A 83 -81.22 101.23 3.53
N VAL A 84 -80.80 100.01 3.20
CA VAL A 84 -79.39 99.67 3.04
C VAL A 84 -79.08 99.64 1.56
N SER A 85 -78.11 100.44 1.15
CA SER A 85 -77.57 100.40 -0.20
C SER A 85 -76.08 100.12 -0.15
N PHE A 86 -75.51 99.56 -1.21
CA PHE A 86 -74.09 99.25 -1.28
C PHE A 86 -73.55 99.56 -2.67
N ARG A 87 -72.24 99.79 -2.77
CA ARG A 87 -71.53 99.92 -4.04
C ARG A 87 -70.79 98.62 -4.33
N PRO A 88 -71.25 97.80 -5.30
CA PRO A 88 -70.54 96.58 -5.68
C PRO A 88 -69.18 96.93 -6.27
N LEU A 89 -68.17 96.08 -6.04
CA LEU A 89 -66.84 96.22 -6.62
C LEU A 89 -66.88 96.06 -8.15
N TYR A 90 -67.76 95.18 -8.65
CA TYR A 90 -67.93 94.88 -10.06
C TYR A 90 -69.37 95.17 -10.50
N GLY A 91 -69.54 95.83 -11.65
CA GLY A 91 -70.85 96.11 -12.26
C GLY A 91 -71.24 97.58 -12.24
N TYR A 92 -72.49 97.88 -11.89
CA TYR A 92 -73.05 99.23 -11.93
C TYR A 92 -72.35 100.16 -10.91
N ASN A 93 -71.80 101.30 -11.38
CA ASN A 93 -71.10 102.29 -10.54
C ASN A 93 -71.99 103.03 -9.52
N GLY A 94 -73.31 102.82 -9.58
CA GLY A 94 -74.25 103.40 -8.63
C GLY A 94 -74.45 102.55 -7.38
N LEU A 95 -75.33 103.03 -6.50
CA LEU A 95 -75.74 102.30 -5.30
C LEU A 95 -76.79 101.26 -5.68
N SER A 96 -76.56 100.00 -5.30
CA SER A 96 -77.53 98.92 -5.37
C SER A 96 -78.21 98.79 -4.01
N GLU A 97 -79.52 98.58 -3.98
CA GLU A 97 -80.24 98.35 -2.73
C GLU A 97 -80.06 96.90 -2.26
N ALA A 98 -79.77 96.72 -0.97
CA ALA A 98 -79.68 95.41 -0.36
C ALA A 98 -81.07 94.79 -0.23
N LYS A 99 -81.16 93.49 -0.46
CA LYS A 99 -82.43 92.78 -0.36
C LYS A 99 -82.74 92.56 1.11
N TYR A 100 -83.83 93.16 1.60
CA TYR A 100 -84.36 92.86 2.93
C TYR A 100 -84.64 91.36 3.02
N LEU A 101 -84.05 90.69 4.01
CA LEU A 101 -84.26 89.27 4.25
C LEU A 101 -85.45 89.09 5.18
N HIS A 102 -85.29 89.49 6.44
CA HIS A 102 -86.24 89.27 7.52
C HIS A 102 -85.85 90.07 8.78
N GLU A 103 -86.79 90.20 9.70
CA GLU A 103 -86.63 90.77 11.04
C GLU A 103 -86.65 89.62 12.06
N GLU A 104 -85.48 89.19 12.52
CA GLU A 104 -85.35 88.01 13.41
C GLU A 104 -85.91 88.28 14.81
N LYS A 105 -85.80 89.53 15.28
CA LYS A 105 -86.33 90.07 16.54
C LYS A 105 -86.72 91.53 16.30
N SER A 106 -87.59 92.12 17.12
CA SER A 106 -88.02 93.53 17.02
C SER A 106 -86.88 94.55 16.97
N GLU A 107 -85.67 94.16 17.34
CA GLU A 107 -84.48 94.99 17.32
C GLU A 107 -83.48 94.68 16.19
N ILE A 108 -83.58 93.54 15.46
CA ILE A 108 -82.54 93.10 14.50
C ILE A 108 -83.12 92.95 13.09
N ILE A 109 -82.59 93.75 12.18
CA ILE A 109 -82.96 93.74 10.75
C ILE A 109 -81.81 93.19 9.93
N SER A 110 -82.09 92.19 9.10
CA SER A 110 -81.08 91.55 8.26
C SER A 110 -81.28 91.87 6.77
N TYR A 111 -80.20 92.26 6.10
CA TYR A 111 -80.14 92.52 4.67
C TYR A 111 -79.14 91.59 4.00
N SER A 112 -79.51 91.00 2.86
CA SER A 112 -78.60 90.23 1.99
C SER A 112 -77.97 91.13 0.95
N ILE A 113 -76.65 91.06 0.84
CA ILE A 113 -75.84 91.72 -0.18
C ILE A 113 -75.29 90.68 -1.15
N SER A 114 -74.73 89.58 -0.60
CA SER A 114 -74.15 88.45 -1.33
C SER A 114 -73.26 88.85 -2.51
N THR A 115 -72.45 89.91 -2.34
CA THR A 115 -71.53 90.40 -3.36
C THR A 115 -70.31 91.10 -2.75
N LEU A 116 -69.28 91.33 -3.57
CA LEU A 116 -68.10 92.10 -3.20
C LEU A 116 -68.47 93.58 -3.16
N VAL A 117 -68.25 94.22 -2.02
CA VAL A 117 -68.56 95.63 -1.82
C VAL A 117 -67.36 96.39 -1.27
N ASN A 118 -67.28 97.66 -1.63
CA ASN A 118 -66.29 98.60 -1.07
C ASN A 118 -66.94 99.61 -0.12
N GLU A 119 -68.23 99.86 -0.30
CA GLU A 119 -68.95 100.88 0.45
C GLU A 119 -70.38 100.41 0.70
N ILE A 120 -70.84 100.55 1.93
CA ILE A 120 -72.21 100.29 2.35
C ILE A 120 -72.76 101.59 2.93
N ILE A 121 -73.95 101.99 2.51
CA ILE A 121 -74.63 103.19 2.98
C ILE A 121 -75.96 102.78 3.59
N ILE A 122 -76.14 103.12 4.86
CA ILE A 122 -77.36 102.86 5.61
C ILE A 122 -78.07 104.19 5.79
N LYS A 123 -79.29 104.31 5.25
CA LYS A 123 -80.12 105.50 5.35
C LYS A 123 -81.37 105.22 6.19
N HIS A 124 -81.78 106.19 6.98
CA HIS A 124 -83.06 106.16 7.69
C HIS A 124 -83.93 107.33 7.25
N LYS A 125 -85.23 107.13 7.06
CA LYS A 125 -86.15 108.19 6.57
C LYS A 125 -86.17 109.44 7.45
N LYS A 126 -85.98 109.28 8.78
CA LYS A 126 -85.95 110.36 9.77
C LYS A 126 -84.56 110.90 10.09
N TRP A 127 -83.52 110.50 9.36
CA TRP A 127 -82.14 110.85 9.70
C TRP A 127 -81.88 112.37 9.83
N LEU A 128 -82.60 113.20 9.06
CA LEU A 128 -82.47 114.66 9.08
C LEU A 128 -83.01 115.35 10.35
N PHE A 129 -83.84 114.68 11.16
CA PHE A 129 -84.54 115.27 12.32
C PHE A 129 -83.88 114.95 13.68
N LEU A 130 -82.70 114.32 13.68
CA LEU A 130 -82.07 113.79 14.88
C LEU A 130 -81.01 114.74 15.48
N LEU A 131 -81.40 115.99 15.73
CA LEU A 131 -80.60 116.93 16.54
C LEU A 131 -80.68 116.62 18.06
N ASP A 132 -81.59 115.73 18.49
CA ASP A 132 -81.85 115.38 19.89
C ASP A 132 -81.10 114.11 20.40
N GLY A 133 -80.04 113.68 19.72
CA GLY A 133 -79.13 112.64 20.25
C GLY A 133 -79.62 111.18 20.17
N ASN A 134 -80.83 110.92 19.69
CA ASN A 134 -81.32 109.55 19.45
C ASN A 134 -80.82 109.02 18.11
N GLN A 135 -79.77 108.19 18.11
CA GLN A 135 -79.31 107.51 16.89
C GLN A 135 -80.25 106.35 16.52
N PRO A 136 -80.66 106.19 15.25
CA PRO A 136 -81.64 105.19 14.85
C PRO A 136 -81.02 103.80 14.68
N VAL A 137 -79.70 103.68 14.81
CA VAL A 137 -78.95 102.43 14.68
C VAL A 137 -78.01 102.29 15.88
N ARG A 138 -78.13 101.19 16.62
CA ARG A 138 -77.29 100.87 17.79
C ARG A 138 -76.00 100.14 17.40
N LYS A 139 -76.10 99.14 16.53
CA LYS A 139 -74.95 98.30 16.13
C LYS A 139 -75.15 97.78 14.71
N ILE A 140 -74.06 97.72 13.95
CA ILE A 140 -74.03 97.15 12.59
C ILE A 140 -73.05 95.99 12.60
N ILE A 141 -73.51 94.81 12.20
CA ILE A 141 -72.73 93.58 12.12
C ILE A 141 -72.62 93.21 10.64
N LEU A 142 -71.41 93.29 10.11
CA LEU A 142 -71.09 92.86 8.74
C LEU A 142 -70.55 91.44 8.79
N LYS A 143 -71.21 90.52 8.09
CA LYS A 143 -70.74 89.14 7.92
C LYS A 143 -70.20 88.97 6.51
N GLY A 144 -68.91 88.64 6.40
CA GLY A 144 -68.27 88.53 5.10
C GLY A 144 -66.82 88.06 5.17
N ILE A 145 -66.21 87.92 3.99
CA ILE A 145 -64.81 87.50 3.81
C ILE A 145 -64.08 88.56 3.00
N LEU A 146 -62.88 88.95 3.44
CA LEU A 146 -62.05 89.90 2.70
C LEU A 146 -61.57 89.27 1.38
N ALA A 147 -61.46 90.09 0.32
CA ALA A 147 -60.95 89.62 -0.97
C ALA A 147 -59.49 89.11 -0.89
N SER A 148 -58.69 89.68 0.02
CA SER A 148 -57.33 89.24 0.31
C SER A 148 -57.30 87.82 0.90
N ASP A 149 -58.21 87.50 1.81
CA ASP A 149 -58.36 86.16 2.40
C ASP A 149 -58.79 85.12 1.33
N LEU A 150 -59.68 85.50 0.40
CA LEU A 150 -60.04 84.66 -0.74
C LEU A 150 -58.85 84.38 -1.67
N SER A 151 -58.00 85.38 -1.91
CA SER A 151 -56.76 85.22 -2.69
C SER A 151 -55.77 84.30 -1.98
N ASN A 152 -55.61 84.47 -0.67
CA ASN A 152 -54.74 83.60 0.15
C ASN A 152 -55.26 82.15 0.16
N LEU A 153 -56.56 81.96 0.27
CA LEU A 153 -57.20 80.64 0.18
C LEU A 153 -56.95 79.99 -1.18
N SER A 154 -57.11 80.74 -2.28
CA SER A 154 -56.83 80.25 -3.64
C SER A 154 -55.36 79.85 -3.81
N ALA A 155 -54.43 80.65 -3.28
CA ALA A 155 -53.00 80.33 -3.29
C ALA A 155 -52.68 79.06 -2.48
N ALA A 156 -53.28 78.91 -1.29
CA ALA A 156 -53.15 77.71 -0.47
C ALA A 156 -53.70 76.46 -1.17
N ILE A 157 -54.89 76.55 -1.79
CA ILE A 157 -55.47 75.46 -2.58
C ILE A 157 -54.53 75.05 -3.73
N LYS A 158 -53.95 76.02 -4.45
CA LYS A 158 -52.97 75.72 -5.50
C LYS A 158 -51.72 75.02 -4.97
N GLN A 159 -51.21 75.43 -3.81
CA GLN A 159 -50.08 74.76 -3.17
C GLN A 159 -50.44 73.33 -2.77
N CYS A 160 -51.63 73.09 -2.21
CA CYS A 160 -52.10 71.75 -1.88
C CYS A 160 -52.22 70.85 -3.12
N LEU A 161 -52.75 71.37 -4.24
CA LEU A 161 -52.84 70.63 -5.49
C LEU A 161 -51.45 70.29 -6.05
N ASN A 162 -50.53 71.26 -6.07
CA ASN A 162 -49.15 70.99 -6.51
C ASN A 162 -48.44 69.96 -5.63
N PHE A 163 -48.68 69.99 -4.32
CA PHE A 163 -48.15 68.99 -3.39
C PHE A 163 -48.75 67.60 -3.68
N GLN A 164 -50.06 67.52 -3.90
CA GLN A 164 -50.73 66.28 -4.28
C GLN A 164 -50.15 65.69 -5.57
N ASP A 165 -49.97 66.50 -6.61
CA ASP A 165 -49.40 66.05 -7.89
C ASP A 165 -47.95 65.57 -7.75
N GLY A 166 -47.14 66.27 -6.94
CA GLY A 166 -45.77 65.87 -6.62
C GLY A 166 -45.72 64.55 -5.84
N PHE A 167 -46.64 64.36 -4.90
CA PHE A 167 -46.75 63.12 -4.13
C PHE A 167 -47.20 61.94 -5.02
N LEU A 168 -48.20 62.15 -5.88
CA LEU A 168 -48.65 61.13 -6.85
C LEU A 168 -47.54 60.71 -7.82
N SER A 169 -46.80 61.69 -8.35
CA SER A 169 -45.64 61.42 -9.23
C SER A 169 -44.56 60.60 -8.52
N SER A 170 -44.33 60.86 -7.22
CA SER A 170 -43.36 60.12 -6.41
C SER A 170 -43.83 58.67 -6.18
N ILE A 171 -45.12 58.47 -5.87
CA ILE A 171 -45.73 57.14 -5.75
C ILE A 171 -45.61 56.34 -7.04
N GLU A 172 -45.88 56.97 -8.20
CA GLU A 172 -45.76 56.28 -9.50
C GLU A 172 -44.33 55.86 -9.80
N LYS A 173 -43.36 56.72 -9.48
CA LYS A 173 -41.94 56.40 -9.62
C LYS A 173 -41.54 55.21 -8.74
N GLU A 174 -41.91 55.23 -7.46
CA GLU A 174 -41.65 54.13 -6.53
C GLU A 174 -42.31 52.82 -6.98
N LYS A 175 -43.55 52.89 -7.47
CA LYS A 175 -44.27 51.74 -8.02
C LYS A 175 -43.55 51.14 -9.23
N SER A 176 -43.01 51.97 -10.11
CA SER A 176 -42.22 51.53 -11.27
C SER A 176 -40.90 50.88 -10.86
N GLU A 177 -40.20 51.46 -9.89
CA GLU A 177 -38.98 50.87 -9.32
C GLU A 177 -39.24 49.53 -8.63
N LEU A 178 -40.34 49.43 -7.89
CA LEU A 178 -40.78 48.19 -7.24
C LEU A 178 -41.14 47.11 -8.27
N ALA A 179 -41.81 47.47 -9.36
CA ALA A 179 -42.10 46.55 -10.46
C ALA A 179 -40.80 46.02 -11.12
N LYS A 180 -39.80 46.89 -11.31
CA LYS A 180 -38.47 46.48 -11.82
C LYS A 180 -37.76 45.52 -10.87
N LYS A 181 -37.75 45.83 -9.56
CA LYS A 181 -37.16 44.94 -8.54
C LYS A 181 -37.87 43.60 -8.48
N ASN A 182 -39.20 43.57 -8.53
CA ASN A 182 -39.97 42.33 -8.55
C ASN A 182 -39.65 41.49 -9.80
N ALA A 183 -39.54 42.11 -10.97
CA ALA A 183 -39.14 41.41 -12.19
C ALA A 183 -37.73 40.83 -12.10
N GLU A 184 -36.80 41.52 -11.44
CA GLU A 184 -35.44 41.01 -11.18
C GLU A 184 -35.46 39.82 -10.20
N VAL A 185 -36.25 39.91 -9.12
CA VAL A 185 -36.43 38.82 -8.15
C VAL A 185 -36.98 37.57 -8.85
N SER A 186 -38.03 37.71 -9.68
CA SER A 186 -38.58 36.59 -10.44
C SER A 186 -37.58 35.96 -11.41
N LYS A 187 -36.70 36.75 -12.05
CA LYS A 187 -35.61 36.19 -12.87
C LYS A 187 -34.63 35.38 -12.04
N ARG A 188 -34.21 35.89 -10.88
CA ARG A 188 -33.31 35.17 -9.98
C ARG A 188 -33.93 33.87 -9.48
N GLU A 189 -35.23 33.87 -9.14
CA GLU A 189 -35.94 32.65 -8.73
C GLU A 189 -35.92 31.56 -9.80
N VAL A 190 -36.11 31.93 -11.08
CA VAL A 190 -36.01 30.98 -12.20
C VAL A 190 -34.59 30.45 -12.34
N GLU A 191 -33.57 31.30 -12.30
CA GLU A 191 -32.16 30.88 -12.36
C GLU A 191 -31.78 29.97 -11.19
N PHE A 192 -32.28 30.24 -9.98
CA PHE A 192 -32.06 29.39 -8.82
C PHE A 192 -32.72 28.02 -8.97
N LYS A 193 -33.95 27.96 -9.50
CA LYS A 193 -34.62 26.68 -9.80
C LYS A 193 -33.87 25.88 -10.85
N GLU A 194 -33.43 26.51 -11.94
CA GLU A 194 -32.63 25.82 -12.96
C GLU A 194 -31.30 25.28 -12.41
N LYS A 195 -30.63 26.04 -11.53
CA LYS A 195 -29.41 25.55 -10.85
C LYS A 195 -29.72 24.39 -9.91
N GLN A 196 -30.83 24.45 -9.18
CA GLN A 196 -31.27 23.38 -8.28
C GLN A 196 -31.58 22.10 -9.08
N ASP A 197 -32.27 22.21 -10.21
CA ASP A 197 -32.58 21.07 -11.07
C ASP A 197 -31.32 20.43 -11.67
N LYS A 198 -30.37 21.25 -12.14
CA LYS A 198 -29.06 20.77 -12.61
C LYS A 198 -28.31 20.02 -11.51
N PHE A 199 -28.28 20.56 -10.29
CA PHE A 199 -27.61 19.94 -9.16
C PHE A 199 -28.28 18.61 -8.76
N ASN A 200 -29.62 18.55 -8.79
CA ASN A 200 -30.36 17.32 -8.52
C ASN A 200 -30.08 16.23 -9.57
N VAL A 201 -29.99 16.60 -10.85
CA VAL A 201 -29.60 15.66 -11.92
C VAL A 201 -28.16 15.15 -11.72
N GLU A 202 -27.23 16.01 -11.33
CA GLU A 202 -25.85 15.63 -11.05
C GLU A 202 -25.75 14.68 -9.84
N ILE A 203 -26.49 14.96 -8.76
CA ILE A 203 -26.59 14.07 -7.59
C ILE A 203 -27.12 12.70 -8.02
N ALA A 204 -28.23 12.65 -8.76
CA ALA A 204 -28.82 11.39 -9.22
C ALA A 204 -27.86 10.59 -10.10
N ALA A 205 -27.10 11.25 -10.99
CA ALA A 205 -26.08 10.61 -11.80
C ALA A 205 -24.93 10.04 -10.95
N LYS A 206 -24.48 10.78 -9.92
CA LYS A 206 -23.43 10.33 -8.99
C LYS A 206 -23.88 9.18 -8.10
N GLU A 207 -25.12 9.20 -7.64
CA GLU A 207 -25.73 8.09 -6.89
C GLU A 207 -25.79 6.82 -7.74
N ALA A 208 -26.22 6.93 -9.01
CA ALA A 208 -26.24 5.80 -9.94
C ALA A 208 -24.82 5.25 -10.21
N GLU A 209 -23.82 6.12 -10.39
CA GLU A 209 -22.41 5.74 -10.53
C GLU A 209 -21.93 4.96 -9.30
N PHE A 210 -22.23 5.46 -8.09
CA PHE A 210 -21.86 4.83 -6.83
C PHE A 210 -22.54 3.47 -6.63
N ILE A 211 -23.83 3.34 -6.97
CA ILE A 211 -24.56 2.06 -6.94
C ILE A 211 -23.90 1.04 -7.87
N ASN A 212 -23.53 1.44 -9.09
CA ASN A 212 -22.86 0.55 -10.04
C ASN A 212 -21.47 0.12 -9.55
N GLN A 213 -20.69 1.05 -8.99
CA GLN A 213 -19.38 0.73 -8.40
C GLN A 213 -19.52 -0.24 -7.22
N LYS A 214 -20.50 0.00 -6.33
CA LYS A 214 -20.79 -0.89 -5.20
C LYS A 214 -21.15 -2.29 -5.68
N ALA A 215 -22.05 -2.42 -6.66
CA ALA A 215 -22.43 -3.71 -7.22
C ALA A 215 -21.23 -4.47 -7.84
N ALA A 216 -20.33 -3.74 -8.52
CA ALA A 216 -19.10 -4.32 -9.06
C ALA A 216 -18.16 -4.83 -7.96
N VAL A 217 -17.98 -4.06 -6.89
CA VAL A 217 -17.16 -4.46 -5.73
C VAL A 217 -17.78 -5.67 -5.01
N ASP A 218 -19.09 -5.68 -4.79
CA ASP A 218 -19.79 -6.82 -4.17
C ASP A 218 -19.64 -8.10 -5.01
N SER A 219 -19.68 -7.99 -6.34
CA SER A 219 -19.40 -9.11 -7.23
C SER A 219 -17.96 -9.61 -7.13
N GLN A 220 -16.98 -8.72 -6.98
CA GLN A 220 -15.57 -9.11 -6.79
C GLN A 220 -15.35 -9.77 -5.43
N ILE A 221 -15.97 -9.26 -4.36
CA ILE A 221 -15.94 -9.85 -3.03
C ILE A 221 -16.52 -11.27 -3.07
N SER A 222 -17.68 -11.45 -3.71
CA SER A 222 -18.30 -12.76 -3.86
C SER A 222 -17.40 -13.76 -4.61
N ALA A 223 -16.79 -13.32 -5.72
CA ALA A 223 -15.85 -14.13 -6.49
C ALA A 223 -14.60 -14.52 -5.68
N LYS A 224 -14.02 -13.56 -4.94
CA LYS A 224 -12.86 -13.80 -4.07
C LYS A 224 -13.19 -14.71 -2.89
N GLN A 225 -14.38 -14.59 -2.32
CA GLN A 225 -14.85 -15.48 -1.27
C GLN A 225 -15.00 -16.93 -1.77
N ALA A 226 -15.51 -17.11 -2.99
CA ALA A 226 -15.57 -18.42 -3.63
C ALA A 226 -14.16 -19.00 -3.87
N GLU A 227 -13.21 -18.19 -4.32
CA GLU A 227 -11.80 -18.59 -4.49
C GLU A 227 -11.16 -19.01 -3.16
N VAL A 228 -11.38 -18.25 -2.07
CA VAL A 228 -10.91 -18.60 -0.72
C VAL A 228 -11.50 -19.94 -0.25
N ASN A 229 -12.78 -20.19 -0.51
CA ASN A 229 -13.41 -21.47 -0.14
C ASN A 229 -12.78 -22.64 -0.91
N ILE A 230 -12.54 -22.48 -2.22
CA ILE A 230 -11.86 -23.49 -3.05
C ILE A 230 -10.44 -23.77 -2.53
N LEU A 231 -9.68 -22.71 -2.21
CA LEU A 231 -8.32 -22.84 -1.65
C LEU A 231 -8.32 -23.53 -0.29
N ASN A 232 -9.29 -23.23 0.59
CA ASN A 232 -9.44 -23.92 1.86
C ASN A 232 -9.79 -25.40 1.69
N ASP A 233 -10.66 -25.74 0.74
CA ASP A 233 -10.97 -27.15 0.40
C ASP A 233 -9.73 -27.89 -0.13
N GLN A 234 -8.89 -27.22 -0.94
CA GLN A 234 -7.63 -27.78 -1.39
C GLN A 234 -6.63 -27.96 -0.24
N LEU A 235 -6.52 -26.97 0.65
CA LEU A 235 -5.64 -27.02 1.81
C LEU A 235 -6.04 -28.18 2.72
N THR A 236 -7.32 -28.33 3.04
CA THR A 236 -7.80 -29.45 3.86
C THR A 236 -7.54 -30.82 3.23
N LYS A 237 -7.66 -30.96 1.90
CA LYS A 237 -7.29 -32.19 1.17
C LYS A 237 -5.79 -32.48 1.27
N ILE A 238 -4.95 -31.47 1.07
CA ILE A 238 -3.49 -31.60 1.18
C ILE A 238 -3.07 -31.95 2.61
N THR A 239 -3.68 -31.32 3.63
CA THR A 239 -3.41 -31.63 5.03
C THR A 239 -3.75 -33.08 5.36
N LYS A 240 -4.92 -33.57 4.95
CA LYS A 240 -5.30 -34.98 5.12
C LYS A 240 -4.32 -35.92 4.43
N SER A 241 -3.96 -35.65 3.18
CA SER A 241 -2.98 -36.46 2.45
C SER A 241 -1.61 -36.45 3.12
N SER A 242 -1.18 -35.31 3.68
CA SER A 242 0.07 -35.21 4.44
C SER A 242 0.01 -36.00 5.75
N GLU A 243 -1.13 -36.04 6.45
CA GLU A 243 -1.33 -36.85 7.65
C GLU A 243 -1.32 -38.35 7.32
N ASP A 244 -2.00 -38.76 6.26
CA ASP A 244 -2.00 -40.14 5.76
C ASP A 244 -0.59 -40.58 5.35
N LEU A 245 0.16 -39.72 4.66
CA LEU A 245 1.57 -39.97 4.31
C LEU A 245 2.45 -40.10 5.56
N LYS A 246 2.25 -39.26 6.59
CA LYS A 246 2.97 -39.38 7.86
C LYS A 246 2.67 -40.71 8.54
N LEU A 247 1.40 -41.13 8.60
CA LEU A 247 1.01 -42.43 9.14
C LEU A 247 1.66 -43.58 8.37
N ASN A 248 1.66 -43.51 7.04
CA ASN A 248 2.33 -44.50 6.19
C ASN A 248 3.84 -44.56 6.44
N VAL A 249 4.51 -43.41 6.57
CA VAL A 249 5.94 -43.35 6.92
C VAL A 249 6.19 -43.96 8.30
N THR A 250 5.35 -43.68 9.30
CA THR A 250 5.50 -44.29 10.63
C THR A 250 5.29 -45.80 10.62
N ASN A 251 4.32 -46.30 9.85
CA ASN A 251 4.09 -47.73 9.67
C ASN A 251 5.24 -48.41 8.93
N LEU A 252 5.76 -47.79 7.86
CA LEU A 252 6.93 -48.30 7.14
C LEU A 252 8.18 -48.33 8.02
N ASN A 253 8.40 -47.30 8.83
CA ASN A 253 9.51 -47.30 9.78
C ASN A 253 9.38 -48.43 10.80
N LYS A 254 8.17 -48.67 11.31
CA LYS A 254 7.90 -49.80 12.20
C LYS A 254 8.18 -51.14 11.50
N GLN A 255 7.76 -51.31 10.26
CA GLN A 255 8.07 -52.52 9.46
C GLN A 255 9.58 -52.67 9.22
N VAL A 256 10.30 -51.58 8.97
CA VAL A 256 11.76 -51.58 8.81
C VAL A 256 12.45 -52.00 10.11
N ASP A 257 11.98 -51.51 11.25
CA ASP A 257 12.52 -51.89 12.55
C ASP A 257 12.21 -53.35 12.91
N GLU A 258 10.99 -53.82 12.62
CA GLU A 258 10.62 -55.23 12.73
C GLU A 258 11.49 -56.13 11.83
N ALA A 259 11.70 -55.75 10.57
CA ALA A 259 12.57 -56.47 9.64
C ALA A 259 14.04 -56.45 10.09
N ARG A 260 14.52 -55.34 10.65
CA ARG A 260 15.87 -55.24 11.24
C ARG A 260 16.03 -56.13 12.46
N ASN A 261 15.03 -56.18 13.33
CA ASN A 261 15.04 -57.06 14.49
C ASN A 261 14.99 -58.53 14.06
N ALA A 262 14.12 -58.89 13.11
CA ALA A 262 14.08 -60.23 12.54
C ALA A 262 15.40 -60.62 11.85
N LEU A 263 16.04 -59.69 11.13
CA LEU A 263 17.37 -59.91 10.54
C LEU A 263 18.42 -60.14 11.62
N LYS A 264 18.39 -59.36 12.71
CA LYS A 264 19.31 -59.52 13.84
C LYS A 264 19.09 -60.87 14.52
N GLU A 265 17.85 -61.26 14.79
CA GLU A 265 17.52 -62.58 15.33
C GLU A 265 17.94 -63.72 14.40
N ALA A 266 17.73 -63.58 13.09
CA ALA A 266 18.17 -64.56 12.11
C ALA A 266 19.70 -64.67 12.09
N LYS A 267 20.41 -63.54 12.17
CA LYS A 267 21.88 -63.49 12.24
C LYS A 267 22.40 -64.06 13.56
N ASP A 268 21.71 -63.84 14.67
CA ASP A 268 22.06 -64.41 15.96
C ASP A 268 21.80 -65.93 15.98
N LYS A 269 20.69 -66.39 15.38
CA LYS A 269 20.43 -67.83 15.14
C LYS A 269 21.44 -68.46 14.19
N GLU A 270 21.83 -67.76 13.13
CA GLU A 270 22.89 -68.19 12.22
C GLU A 270 24.21 -68.28 12.97
N ASN A 271 24.59 -67.27 13.76
CA ASN A 271 25.79 -67.29 14.59
C ASN A 271 25.77 -68.41 15.63
N LEU A 272 24.63 -68.69 16.25
CA LEU A 272 24.44 -69.82 17.16
C LEU A 272 24.56 -71.15 16.41
N SER A 273 23.93 -71.27 15.24
CA SER A 273 24.05 -72.45 14.38
C SER A 273 25.47 -72.65 13.88
N VAL A 274 26.19 -71.59 13.53
CA VAL A 274 27.62 -71.60 13.16
C VAL A 274 28.48 -71.97 14.37
N ALA A 275 28.15 -71.49 15.57
CA ALA A 275 28.84 -71.86 16.80
C ALA A 275 28.57 -73.33 17.17
N GLU A 276 27.35 -73.82 17.01
CA GLU A 276 26.97 -75.24 17.16
C GLU A 276 27.63 -76.10 16.09
N HIS A 277 27.66 -75.66 14.83
CA HIS A 277 28.37 -76.33 13.75
C HIS A 277 29.86 -76.33 14.03
N LYS A 278 30.44 -75.25 14.55
CA LYS A 278 31.84 -75.18 14.96
C LYS A 278 32.10 -76.10 16.16
N LYS A 279 31.18 -76.19 17.12
CA LYS A 279 31.27 -77.11 18.25
C LYS A 279 31.16 -78.57 17.78
N LYS A 280 30.21 -78.87 16.90
CA LYS A 280 30.09 -80.17 16.22
C LYS A 280 31.29 -80.45 15.33
N LEU A 281 31.91 -79.45 14.73
CA LEU A 281 33.12 -79.59 13.92
C LEU A 281 34.34 -79.79 14.81
N LEU A 282 34.36 -79.22 16.01
CA LEU A 282 35.34 -79.51 17.06
C LEU A 282 35.13 -80.91 17.64
N GLU A 283 33.89 -81.33 17.88
CA GLU A 283 33.53 -82.70 18.27
C GLU A 283 33.85 -83.68 17.16
N ILE A 284 33.58 -83.34 15.88
CA ILE A 284 34.00 -84.12 14.71
C ILE A 284 35.52 -84.10 14.60
N GLN A 285 36.23 -83.00 14.89
CA GLN A 285 37.69 -82.96 14.93
C GLN A 285 38.26 -83.74 16.11
N GLU A 286 37.53 -83.86 17.21
CA GLU A 286 37.91 -84.65 18.38
C GLU A 286 37.62 -86.13 18.14
N LEU A 287 36.47 -86.46 17.54
CA LEU A 287 36.16 -87.76 16.94
C LEU A 287 37.10 -88.08 15.80
N GLU A 288 37.55 -87.11 15.01
CA GLU A 288 38.51 -87.28 13.91
C GLU A 288 39.92 -87.30 14.46
N ARG A 289 40.21 -86.77 15.65
CA ARG A 289 41.43 -87.03 16.42
C ARG A 289 41.39 -88.38 17.12
N THR A 290 40.22 -88.89 17.44
CA THR A 290 40.03 -90.22 18.04
C THR A 290 40.07 -91.28 16.95
N ILE A 291 39.39 -91.03 15.83
CA ILE A 291 39.48 -91.77 14.58
C ILE A 291 40.87 -91.59 14.00
N SER A 292 41.51 -90.41 14.05
CA SER A 292 42.90 -90.22 13.65
C SER A 292 43.81 -90.90 14.63
N ARG A 293 43.62 -90.93 15.95
CA ARG A 293 44.43 -91.79 16.84
C ARG A 293 44.29 -93.26 16.48
N ASN A 294 43.07 -93.72 16.22
CA ASN A 294 42.80 -95.08 15.78
C ASN A 294 43.32 -95.34 14.34
N LYS A 295 43.29 -94.33 13.47
CA LYS A 295 43.86 -94.34 12.11
C LYS A 295 45.36 -94.17 12.14
N GLU A 296 45.95 -93.52 13.13
CA GLU A 296 47.36 -93.20 13.35
C GLU A 296 48.01 -94.35 14.09
N GLU A 297 47.25 -95.19 14.81
CA GLU A 297 47.62 -96.58 15.11
C GLU A 297 47.58 -97.46 13.84
N LEU A 298 46.55 -97.35 13.00
CA LEU A 298 46.48 -98.05 11.69
C LEU A 298 47.50 -97.54 10.65
N ILE A 299 47.91 -96.27 10.72
CA ILE A 299 48.83 -95.56 9.80
C ILE A 299 50.25 -95.54 10.36
N ARG A 300 50.48 -95.58 11.69
CA ARG A 300 51.77 -96.01 12.25
C ARG A 300 52.16 -97.41 11.79
N LEU A 301 51.17 -98.25 11.49
CA LEU A 301 51.39 -99.55 10.85
C LEU A 301 51.46 -99.49 9.31
N SER A 302 51.13 -98.38 8.64
CA SER A 302 51.03 -98.33 7.18
C SER A 302 51.97 -97.33 6.47
N GLN A 303 52.35 -96.21 7.06
CA GLN A 303 53.07 -95.15 6.34
C GLN A 303 54.13 -94.49 7.21
N ASP A 304 55.05 -95.33 7.66
CA ASP A 304 56.50 -95.08 7.65
C ASP A 304 57.01 -94.81 6.20
N LYS A 305 56.28 -94.01 5.41
CA LYS A 305 56.54 -93.79 3.99
C LYS A 305 56.05 -92.42 3.54
N SER A 306 57.00 -91.59 3.11
CA SER A 306 56.86 -90.32 2.38
C SER A 306 56.88 -89.03 3.20
N LEU A 307 57.96 -88.84 3.96
CA LEU A 307 58.40 -87.64 4.67
C LEU A 307 58.85 -86.46 3.77
N PHE A 308 58.50 -86.41 2.49
CA PHE A 308 59.19 -85.53 1.52
C PHE A 308 58.36 -84.45 0.83
N THR A 309 57.12 -84.22 1.25
CA THR A 309 56.25 -83.20 0.62
C THR A 309 56.02 -81.96 1.51
N GLU A 310 56.36 -82.00 2.80
CA GLU A 310 56.17 -80.88 3.72
C GLU A 310 57.30 -79.83 3.67
N ASP A 311 58.56 -80.22 3.58
CA ASP A 311 59.68 -79.26 3.68
C ASP A 311 59.87 -78.35 2.45
N ILE A 312 59.51 -78.80 1.24
CA ILE A 312 59.68 -78.00 0.03
C ILE A 312 58.61 -76.90 -0.06
N LYS A 313 57.42 -77.13 0.50
CA LYS A 313 56.31 -76.16 0.48
C LYS A 313 56.58 -74.95 1.39
N GLY A 314 57.30 -75.18 2.50
CA GLY A 314 57.76 -74.12 3.42
C GLY A 314 58.73 -73.13 2.74
N HIS A 315 59.68 -73.64 1.97
CA HIS A 315 60.66 -72.79 1.28
C HIS A 315 60.04 -71.85 0.22
N PHE A 316 58.99 -72.28 -0.48
CA PHE A 316 58.30 -71.42 -1.45
C PHE A 316 57.49 -70.30 -0.78
N GLN A 317 56.83 -70.56 0.35
CA GLN A 317 56.04 -69.55 1.06
C GLN A 317 56.91 -68.47 1.72
N GLU A 318 58.09 -68.84 2.24
CA GLU A 318 59.04 -67.88 2.79
C GLU A 318 59.64 -66.97 1.71
N GLY A 319 59.91 -67.50 0.51
CA GLY A 319 60.39 -66.71 -0.62
C GLY A 319 59.42 -65.61 -1.07
N PHE A 320 58.11 -65.87 -1.09
CA PHE A 320 57.11 -64.84 -1.42
C PHE A 320 57.04 -63.73 -0.37
N LYS A 321 57.16 -64.08 0.91
CA LYS A 321 57.17 -63.11 2.02
C LYS A 321 58.41 -62.23 1.97
N GLN A 322 59.57 -62.81 1.66
CA GLN A 322 60.83 -62.09 1.52
C GLN A 322 60.81 -61.15 0.30
N ILE A 323 60.34 -61.60 -0.86
CA ILE A 323 60.24 -60.75 -2.07
C ILE A 323 59.34 -59.55 -1.83
N ARG A 324 58.18 -59.73 -1.18
CA ARG A 324 57.27 -58.62 -0.85
C ARG A 324 57.94 -57.60 0.08
N LEU A 325 58.69 -58.07 1.08
CA LEU A 325 59.41 -57.21 2.02
C LEU A 325 60.55 -56.42 1.33
N TYR A 326 61.35 -57.08 0.48
CA TYR A 326 62.38 -56.39 -0.29
C TYR A 326 61.83 -55.37 -1.27
N THR A 327 60.69 -55.66 -1.91
CA THR A 327 60.02 -54.72 -2.82
C THR A 327 59.65 -53.43 -2.10
N VAL A 328 59.07 -53.53 -0.89
CA VAL A 328 58.72 -52.34 -0.09
C VAL A 328 59.96 -51.55 0.33
N ILE A 329 61.05 -52.23 0.71
CA ILE A 329 62.30 -51.59 1.13
C ILE A 329 63.00 -50.87 -0.04
N ILE A 330 62.90 -51.39 -1.28
CA ILE A 330 63.47 -50.76 -2.48
C ILE A 330 62.78 -49.44 -2.84
N PHE A 331 61.47 -49.32 -2.61
CA PHE A 331 60.75 -48.08 -2.90
C PHE A 331 61.19 -46.90 -2.03
N LEU A 332 61.61 -47.15 -0.78
CA LEU A 332 62.01 -46.11 0.17
C LEU A 332 63.19 -45.24 -0.31
N PRO A 333 64.36 -45.77 -0.70
CA PRO A 333 65.48 -44.97 -1.21
C PRO A 333 65.20 -44.32 -2.56
N ILE A 334 64.39 -44.94 -3.43
CA ILE A 334 63.99 -44.36 -4.72
C ILE A 334 63.16 -43.09 -4.49
N ILE A 335 62.16 -43.16 -3.61
CA ILE A 335 61.33 -41.99 -3.27
C ILE A 335 62.19 -40.89 -2.65
N SER A 336 63.09 -41.24 -1.72
CA SER A 336 64.03 -40.29 -1.10
C SER A 336 64.89 -39.57 -2.14
N ALA A 337 65.46 -40.29 -3.11
CA ALA A 337 66.26 -39.71 -4.18
C ALA A 337 65.45 -38.78 -5.10
N ILE A 338 64.20 -39.14 -5.42
CA ILE A 338 63.30 -38.31 -6.22
C ILE A 338 62.98 -36.99 -5.49
N VAL A 339 62.64 -37.07 -4.19
CA VAL A 339 62.35 -35.87 -3.37
C VAL A 339 63.56 -34.94 -3.31
N MET A 340 64.77 -35.48 -3.10
CA MET A 340 66.00 -34.69 -3.13
C MET A 340 66.24 -34.05 -4.50
N GLY A 341 66.05 -34.79 -5.59
CA GLY A 341 66.20 -34.27 -6.96
C GLY A 341 65.24 -33.11 -7.26
N VAL A 342 63.97 -33.25 -6.90
CA VAL A 342 62.97 -32.18 -7.03
C VAL A 342 63.36 -30.97 -6.16
N GLY A 343 63.86 -31.19 -4.94
CA GLY A 343 64.36 -30.13 -4.07
C GLY A 343 65.50 -29.33 -4.69
N ILE A 344 66.43 -29.97 -5.40
CA ILE A 344 67.50 -29.28 -6.13
C ILE A 344 66.91 -28.49 -7.31
N TYR A 345 66.02 -29.08 -8.09
CA TYR A 345 65.39 -28.45 -9.24
C TYR A 345 64.64 -27.17 -8.87
N LEU A 346 63.75 -27.22 -7.87
CA LEU A 346 62.98 -26.06 -7.41
C LEU A 346 63.89 -24.96 -6.81
N ASN A 347 64.99 -25.35 -6.19
CA ASN A 347 65.95 -24.38 -5.69
C ASN A 347 66.83 -23.76 -6.80
N SER A 348 66.87 -24.37 -7.99
CA SER A 348 67.56 -23.83 -9.16
C SER A 348 66.85 -22.62 -9.77
N ASP A 349 65.51 -22.62 -9.83
CA ASP A 349 64.74 -21.46 -10.31
C ASP A 349 65.01 -20.20 -9.46
N LYS A 350 65.19 -20.38 -8.15
CA LYS A 350 65.56 -19.29 -7.23
C LYS A 350 66.95 -18.72 -7.53
N VAL A 351 67.87 -19.51 -8.11
CA VAL A 351 69.19 -19.03 -8.54
C VAL A 351 69.07 -18.14 -9.76
N THR A 352 68.26 -18.55 -10.74
CA THR A 352 68.00 -17.77 -11.95
C THR A 352 67.37 -16.42 -11.60
N ASN A 353 66.40 -16.41 -10.67
CA ASN A 353 65.78 -15.17 -10.20
C ASN A 353 66.78 -14.27 -9.44
N LEU A 354 67.61 -14.82 -8.56
CA LEU A 354 68.66 -14.07 -7.85
C LEU A 354 69.72 -13.47 -8.80
N LEU A 355 70.02 -14.15 -9.91
CA LEU A 355 70.97 -13.64 -10.91
C LEU A 355 70.37 -12.49 -11.75
N ILE A 356 69.06 -12.53 -12.01
CA ILE A 356 68.33 -11.43 -12.67
C ILE A 356 68.23 -10.21 -11.75
N GLU A 357 67.96 -10.41 -10.46
CA GLU A 357 67.80 -9.32 -9.48
C GLU A 357 69.13 -8.64 -9.10
N HIS A 358 70.24 -9.37 -9.13
CA HIS A 358 71.56 -8.86 -8.74
C HIS A 358 72.66 -9.24 -9.75
N PRO A 359 72.75 -8.56 -10.90
CA PRO A 359 73.73 -8.87 -11.94
C PRO A 359 75.19 -8.62 -11.51
N ASP A 360 75.40 -7.81 -10.46
CA ASP A 360 76.72 -7.45 -9.93
C ASP A 360 77.38 -8.61 -9.17
N ILE A 361 76.57 -9.60 -8.74
CA ILE A 361 77.05 -10.79 -8.07
C ILE A 361 77.49 -11.77 -9.17
N GLY A 362 78.77 -11.74 -9.51
CA GLY A 362 79.34 -12.65 -10.50
C GLY A 362 78.89 -14.10 -10.27
N ILE A 363 78.43 -14.77 -11.33
CA ILE A 363 77.84 -16.12 -11.35
C ILE A 363 78.61 -17.12 -10.47
N PHE A 364 79.94 -17.00 -10.47
CA PHE A 364 80.85 -17.85 -9.71
C PHE A 364 80.62 -17.78 -8.18
N ARG A 365 80.28 -16.61 -7.61
CA ARG A 365 80.03 -16.47 -6.16
C ARG A 365 78.74 -17.14 -5.71
N ILE A 366 77.69 -17.05 -6.53
CA ILE A 366 76.40 -17.71 -6.26
C ILE A 366 76.56 -19.24 -6.38
N LEU A 367 77.35 -19.68 -7.36
CA LEU A 367 77.64 -21.10 -7.55
C LEU A 367 78.50 -21.66 -6.40
N ALA A 368 79.50 -20.91 -5.94
CA ALA A 368 80.36 -21.28 -4.81
C ALA A 368 79.60 -21.39 -3.48
N SER A 369 78.61 -20.52 -3.22
CA SER A 369 77.84 -20.58 -1.96
C SER A 369 76.92 -21.80 -1.86
N ARG A 370 76.51 -22.36 -3.00
CA ARG A 370 75.58 -23.51 -3.05
C ARG A 370 76.27 -24.85 -3.32
N MET A 371 77.52 -24.82 -3.78
CA MET A 371 78.36 -26.00 -3.98
C MET A 371 78.33 -27.00 -2.80
N PRO A 372 78.43 -26.59 -1.52
CA PRO A 372 78.40 -27.56 -0.41
C PRO A 372 77.08 -28.33 -0.36
N TYR A 373 75.95 -27.63 -0.53
CA TYR A 373 74.62 -28.24 -0.47
C TYR A 373 74.36 -29.17 -1.66
N THR A 374 74.69 -28.71 -2.88
CA THR A 374 74.51 -29.53 -4.09
C THR A 374 75.42 -30.75 -4.08
N THR A 375 76.65 -30.63 -3.56
CA THR A 375 77.60 -31.75 -3.48
C THR A 375 77.13 -32.81 -2.48
N ILE A 376 76.65 -32.40 -1.29
CA ILE A 376 76.10 -33.32 -0.29
C ILE A 376 74.84 -34.01 -0.84
N SER A 377 73.96 -33.25 -1.50
CA SER A 377 72.73 -33.82 -2.07
C SER A 377 73.02 -34.80 -3.20
N LEU A 378 73.99 -34.50 -4.07
CA LEU A 378 74.43 -35.40 -5.13
C LEU A 378 75.08 -36.67 -4.56
N ALA A 379 75.89 -36.55 -3.50
CA ALA A 379 76.48 -37.68 -2.80
C ALA A 379 75.42 -38.60 -2.16
N LEU A 380 74.37 -38.01 -1.56
CA LEU A 380 73.25 -38.77 -1.00
C LEU A 380 72.42 -39.48 -2.08
N ILE A 381 72.16 -38.82 -3.21
CA ILE A 381 71.47 -39.43 -4.35
C ILE A 381 72.31 -40.62 -4.90
N ALA A 382 73.62 -40.45 -5.04
CA ALA A 382 74.51 -41.53 -5.48
C ALA A 382 74.54 -42.70 -4.48
N PHE A 383 74.53 -42.41 -3.18
CA PHE A 383 74.46 -43.40 -2.11
C PHE A 383 73.15 -44.21 -2.16
N PHE A 384 72.00 -43.53 -2.26
CA PHE A 384 70.70 -44.19 -2.37
C PHE A 384 70.56 -45.00 -3.67
N SER A 385 71.11 -44.52 -4.77
CA SER A 385 71.14 -45.25 -6.04
C SER A 385 71.97 -46.55 -5.95
N THR A 386 73.11 -46.49 -5.25
CA THR A 386 73.97 -47.67 -5.02
C THR A 386 73.28 -48.71 -4.16
N ILE A 387 72.65 -48.28 -3.06
CA ILE A 387 71.85 -49.15 -2.18
C ILE A 387 70.72 -49.82 -2.96
N THR A 388 69.98 -49.03 -3.75
CA THR A 388 68.88 -49.53 -4.57
C THR A 388 69.37 -50.60 -5.55
N SER A 389 70.52 -50.38 -6.20
CA SER A 389 71.12 -51.34 -7.12
C SER A 389 71.52 -52.65 -6.45
N ILE A 390 72.01 -52.62 -5.19
CA ILE A 390 72.32 -53.82 -4.41
C ILE A 390 71.06 -54.63 -4.14
N PHE A 391 69.98 -53.96 -3.70
CA PHE A 391 68.72 -54.65 -3.42
C PHE A 391 68.06 -55.21 -4.68
N ILE A 392 68.11 -54.49 -5.81
CA ILE A 392 67.61 -55.00 -7.09
C ILE A 392 68.40 -56.24 -7.53
N LYS A 393 69.73 -56.22 -7.43
CA LYS A 393 70.57 -57.40 -7.73
C LYS A 393 70.19 -58.60 -6.86
N ARG A 394 69.98 -58.38 -5.57
CA ARG A 394 69.57 -59.45 -4.64
C ARG A 394 68.18 -59.99 -4.96
N MET A 395 67.25 -59.11 -5.33
CA MET A 395 65.89 -59.51 -5.76
C MET A 395 65.95 -60.36 -7.04
N ILE A 396 66.76 -59.96 -8.02
CA ILE A 396 66.98 -60.73 -9.26
C ILE A 396 67.61 -62.09 -8.95
N GLU A 397 68.58 -62.15 -8.03
CA GLU A 397 69.22 -63.41 -7.62
C GLU A 397 68.22 -64.38 -6.98
N ILE A 398 67.34 -63.88 -6.10
CA ILE A 398 66.25 -64.66 -5.50
C ILE A 398 65.28 -65.16 -6.60
N HIS A 399 64.94 -64.29 -7.56
CA HIS A 399 64.06 -64.65 -8.66
C HIS A 399 64.68 -65.71 -9.59
N LYS A 400 65.97 -65.59 -9.90
CA LYS A 400 66.74 -66.59 -10.66
C LYS A 400 66.85 -67.91 -9.92
N SER A 401 67.03 -67.89 -8.59
CA SER A 401 67.00 -69.11 -7.78
C SER A 401 65.66 -69.82 -7.90
N ARG A 402 64.56 -69.07 -7.79
CA ARG A 402 63.20 -69.61 -7.95
C ARG A 402 62.95 -70.18 -9.35
N LEU A 403 63.36 -69.48 -10.40
CA LEU A 403 63.20 -69.94 -11.78
C LEU A 403 63.93 -71.27 -11.98
N ARG A 404 65.18 -71.37 -11.51
CA ARG A 404 65.97 -72.62 -11.59
C ARG A 404 65.34 -73.77 -10.80
N PHE A 405 64.80 -73.53 -9.61
CA PHE A 405 64.04 -74.56 -8.88
C PHE A 405 62.78 -75.02 -9.63
N SER A 406 62.12 -74.11 -10.34
CA SER A 406 60.96 -74.46 -11.19
C SER A 406 61.39 -75.26 -12.41
N GLU A 407 62.48 -74.89 -13.07
CA GLU A 407 63.06 -75.62 -14.20
C GLU A 407 63.47 -77.04 -13.78
N ILE A 408 64.09 -77.21 -12.61
CA ILE A 408 64.40 -78.53 -12.05
C ILE A 408 63.13 -79.33 -11.77
N GLY A 409 62.10 -78.68 -11.24
CA GLY A 409 60.80 -79.32 -11.00
C GLY A 409 60.15 -79.86 -12.29
N ILE A 410 60.25 -79.10 -13.38
CA ILE A 410 59.74 -79.47 -14.71
C ILE A 410 60.63 -80.56 -15.33
N LEU A 411 61.95 -80.36 -15.36
CA LEU A 411 62.91 -81.34 -15.90
C LEU A 411 62.81 -82.69 -15.19
N THR A 412 62.64 -82.67 -13.86
CA THR A 412 62.47 -83.89 -13.08
C THR A 412 61.13 -84.56 -13.34
N LYS A 413 60.08 -83.77 -13.56
CA LYS A 413 58.76 -84.30 -13.94
C LYS A 413 58.87 -84.97 -15.31
N ASP A 414 59.43 -84.30 -16.30
CA ASP A 414 59.57 -84.81 -17.67
C ASP A 414 60.49 -86.03 -17.73
N ALA A 415 61.60 -86.04 -16.99
CA ALA A 415 62.47 -87.20 -16.86
C ALA A 415 61.77 -88.37 -16.16
N SER A 416 61.02 -88.11 -15.08
CA SER A 416 60.26 -89.14 -14.37
C SER A 416 59.11 -89.71 -15.20
N ASP A 417 58.39 -88.86 -15.94
CA ASP A 417 57.25 -89.24 -16.77
C ASP A 417 57.71 -89.97 -18.05
N SER A 418 58.86 -89.60 -18.62
CA SER A 418 59.50 -90.34 -19.71
C SER A 418 59.98 -91.73 -19.26
N PHE A 419 60.49 -91.84 -18.02
CA PHE A 419 60.86 -93.13 -17.42
C PHE A 419 59.66 -94.03 -17.14
N ILE A 420 58.57 -93.43 -16.65
CA ILE A 420 57.34 -94.15 -16.30
C ILE A 420 56.59 -94.60 -17.56
N SER A 421 56.62 -93.82 -18.64
CA SER A 421 55.90 -94.12 -19.89
C SER A 421 56.41 -95.38 -20.63
N GLY A 422 57.56 -95.93 -20.23
CA GLY A 422 58.11 -97.17 -20.78
C GLY A 422 57.91 -98.42 -19.90
N GLN A 423 57.20 -98.33 -18.77
CA GLN A 423 57.02 -99.46 -17.83
C GLN A 423 55.60 -99.54 -17.27
N ASN A 424 55.02 -100.75 -17.20
CA ASN A 424 53.74 -101.01 -16.54
C ASN A 424 53.94 -101.06 -15.01
N LEU A 425 54.00 -99.89 -14.37
CA LEU A 425 54.11 -99.74 -12.92
C LEU A 425 52.74 -99.43 -12.28
N THR A 426 52.52 -99.90 -11.05
CA THR A 426 51.34 -99.55 -10.24
C THR A 426 51.42 -98.10 -9.77
N ASP A 427 50.27 -97.45 -9.54
CA ASP A 427 50.22 -96.01 -9.26
C ASP A 427 50.99 -95.59 -7.99
N SER A 428 51.06 -96.47 -6.99
CA SER A 428 51.89 -96.27 -5.79
C SER A 428 53.40 -96.25 -6.10
N GLN A 429 53.87 -97.13 -6.99
CA GLN A 429 55.27 -97.20 -7.41
C GLN A 429 55.65 -96.02 -8.31
N LYS A 430 54.72 -95.56 -9.17
CA LYS A 430 54.90 -94.33 -9.97
C LYS A 430 55.10 -93.11 -9.08
N GLN A 431 54.35 -93.02 -7.99
CA GLN A 431 54.44 -91.90 -7.05
C GLN A 431 55.76 -91.91 -6.27
N GLU A 432 56.21 -93.07 -5.79
CA GLU A 432 57.49 -93.23 -5.10
C GLU A 432 58.68 -92.93 -6.02
N PHE A 433 58.62 -93.34 -7.28
CA PHE A 433 59.65 -93.02 -8.27
C PHE A 433 59.70 -91.52 -8.60
N ARG A 434 58.55 -90.86 -8.79
CA ARG A 434 58.47 -89.41 -8.97
C ARG A 434 59.04 -88.65 -7.77
N LEU A 435 58.77 -89.12 -6.56
CA LEU A 435 59.29 -88.52 -5.33
C LEU A 435 60.81 -88.71 -5.21
N GLY A 436 61.30 -89.92 -5.46
CA GLY A 436 62.72 -90.25 -5.43
C GLY A 436 63.53 -89.49 -6.48
N MET A 437 63.00 -89.35 -7.70
CA MET A 437 63.66 -88.60 -8.76
C MET A 437 63.72 -87.10 -8.45
N ARG A 438 62.61 -86.51 -7.98
CA ARG A 438 62.58 -85.11 -7.49
C ARG A 438 63.61 -84.89 -6.40
N MET A 439 63.76 -85.86 -5.51
CA MET A 439 64.72 -85.74 -4.42
C MET A 439 66.17 -85.83 -4.85
N LYS A 440 66.44 -86.72 -5.79
CA LYS A 440 67.79 -86.90 -6.33
C LYS A 440 68.24 -85.67 -7.11
N MET A 441 67.38 -85.12 -7.97
CA MET A 441 67.65 -83.90 -8.74
C MET A 441 67.80 -82.65 -7.85
N LEU A 442 66.97 -82.50 -6.82
CA LEU A 442 67.07 -81.39 -5.86
C LEU A 442 68.37 -81.48 -5.03
N ARG A 443 68.75 -82.69 -4.61
CA ARG A 443 70.00 -82.94 -3.87
C ARG A 443 71.22 -82.62 -4.72
N GLU A 444 71.22 -83.02 -5.99
CA GLU A 444 72.35 -82.77 -6.89
C GLU A 444 72.52 -81.27 -7.19
N TYR A 445 71.41 -80.53 -7.37
CA TYR A 445 71.43 -79.07 -7.51
C TYR A 445 71.98 -78.34 -6.27
N ILE A 446 71.54 -78.73 -5.06
CA ILE A 446 72.04 -78.13 -3.80
C ILE A 446 73.52 -78.47 -3.58
N SER A 447 73.98 -79.63 -4.04
CA SER A 447 75.38 -80.06 -3.91
C SER A 447 76.35 -79.39 -4.91
N GLY A 448 75.86 -78.52 -5.80
CA GLY A 448 76.67 -77.72 -6.71
C GLY A 448 77.34 -78.49 -7.85
N LYS A 449 76.98 -79.76 -8.07
CA LYS A 449 77.53 -80.61 -9.14
C LYS A 449 76.81 -80.48 -10.48
N PHE A 450 75.78 -79.64 -10.55
CA PHE A 450 74.91 -79.51 -11.71
C PHE A 450 74.79 -78.02 -12.10
N ASP A 451 75.42 -77.64 -13.20
CA ASP A 451 75.17 -76.35 -13.86
C ASP A 451 74.36 -76.64 -15.13
N LEU A 452 73.09 -76.21 -15.15
CA LEU A 452 72.13 -76.46 -16.25
C LEU A 452 72.54 -75.79 -17.58
N GLN A 453 73.71 -75.15 -17.64
CA GLN A 453 74.27 -74.57 -18.86
C GLN A 453 75.24 -75.50 -19.62
N SER A 454 75.67 -76.63 -19.06
CA SER A 454 76.55 -77.58 -19.76
C SER A 454 75.76 -78.70 -20.46
N LYS A 455 75.98 -78.79 -21.78
CA LYS A 455 75.47 -79.76 -22.78
C LYS A 455 74.82 -81.06 -22.26
N ASP A 456 73.69 -81.39 -22.89
CA ASP A 456 72.75 -82.51 -22.70
C ASP A 456 73.31 -83.96 -22.58
N GLU A 457 74.63 -84.16 -22.65
CA GLU A 457 75.22 -85.52 -22.69
C GLU A 457 75.24 -86.21 -21.32
N ASP A 458 75.34 -85.47 -20.21
CA ASP A 458 75.42 -86.06 -18.86
C ASP A 458 74.09 -86.68 -18.39
N LEU A 459 72.96 -86.13 -18.85
CA LEU A 459 71.62 -86.57 -18.47
C LEU A 459 71.26 -87.97 -18.98
N LEU A 460 71.71 -88.32 -20.18
CA LEU A 460 71.36 -89.60 -20.81
C LEU A 460 72.16 -90.77 -20.24
N SER A 461 73.40 -90.54 -19.80
CA SER A 461 74.26 -91.58 -19.20
C SER A 461 73.65 -92.17 -17.92
N PHE A 462 72.95 -91.34 -17.14
CA PHE A 462 72.45 -91.66 -15.82
C PHE A 462 71.20 -92.56 -15.81
N LEU A 463 70.49 -92.59 -16.95
CA LEU A 463 69.16 -93.18 -17.09
C LEU A 463 69.21 -94.67 -17.53
N SER A 464 70.30 -95.14 -18.15
CA SER A 464 70.39 -96.45 -18.81
C SER A 464 70.66 -97.70 -17.92
N ILE A 465 70.92 -97.58 -16.62
CA ILE A 465 71.63 -98.65 -15.87
C ILE A 465 70.76 -99.81 -15.30
N LYS A 466 69.42 -99.76 -15.26
CA LYS A 466 68.64 -100.69 -14.38
C LYS A 466 67.70 -101.73 -15.04
N LYS A 467 68.03 -102.28 -16.22
CA LYS A 467 67.16 -103.24 -16.97
C LYS A 467 67.50 -104.75 -16.84
N LYS A 468 68.18 -105.24 -15.79
CA LYS A 468 68.49 -106.69 -15.62
C LYS A 468 68.33 -107.22 -14.17
N LEU A 469 67.86 -108.48 -14.05
CA LEU A 469 67.59 -109.39 -12.88
C LEU A 469 66.10 -109.44 -12.39
N LYS A 470 65.41 -110.58 -12.15
CA LYS A 470 65.58 -112.06 -12.28
C LYS A 470 64.25 -112.76 -11.83
N THR A 471 63.72 -113.80 -12.52
CA THR A 471 62.75 -114.85 -12.06
C THR A 471 63.52 -116.13 -11.61
N PRO A 472 62.99 -117.27 -11.05
CA PRO A 472 61.63 -117.83 -10.80
C PRO A 472 61.43 -118.66 -9.45
N THR A 473 60.42 -119.59 -9.41
CA THR A 473 60.20 -120.86 -8.58
C THR A 473 59.47 -120.76 -7.20
N GLN A 474 58.60 -121.66 -6.66
CA GLN A 474 58.17 -123.07 -6.94
C GLN A 474 56.91 -123.52 -6.08
N ASP A 475 56.23 -124.59 -6.52
CA ASP A 475 55.28 -125.61 -5.95
C ASP A 475 54.74 -125.70 -4.49
N SER A 476 53.55 -126.33 -4.41
CA SER A 476 53.10 -127.49 -3.54
C SER A 476 52.10 -127.34 -2.35
N SER A 477 50.96 -128.03 -2.55
CA SER A 477 50.25 -129.03 -1.69
C SER A 477 49.39 -128.67 -0.45
N GLU A 478 48.17 -129.24 -0.53
CA GLU A 478 47.24 -129.77 0.51
C GLU A 478 46.26 -128.83 1.24
N GLY A 479 44.96 -129.04 0.95
CA GLY A 479 43.79 -128.40 1.55
C GLY A 479 42.70 -128.07 0.53
#